data_AF-A0A8T7A990-F1
#
_entry.id   AF-A0A8T7A990-F1
#
_cell.length_a   1.000
_cell.length_b   1.000
_cell.length_c   1.000
_cell.angle_alpha   90.00
_cell.angle_beta   90.00
_cell.angle_gamma   90.00
#
_symmetry.space_group_name_H-M   'P 1'
#
loop_
_entity.id
_entity.type
_entity.pdbx_description
1 polymer ?
#
loop_
_entity_poly.entity_id
_entity_poly.type
_entity_poly.pdbx_seq_one_letter_code
_entity_poly.pdbx_strand_id
1 'polypeptide(L)'
;MGPGLFEVFLLLLLLVLGYLVGSYREKRHFESIFQREAELQEILVFESRQLPVTGTGLAYISGGQLVHGNVVISVDYFKRFVAGLRMLIGGRMRSYESLLDRGRREAVLRMKAQAREQGAEQIFNVRFETASISKGEDASLGSIEVFVYGSAISSS
;
A
#
# COMPACT_ATOMS: atom_id res chain seq x y z
N MET A 1 -45.89 17.40 -5.30
CA MET A 1 -44.46 17.38 -4.92
C MET A 1 -43.77 16.45 -5.89
N GLY A 2 -42.92 16.98 -6.78
CA GLY A 2 -42.37 16.20 -7.88
C GLY A 2 -41.42 15.09 -7.40
N PRO A 3 -41.32 13.96 -8.14
CA PRO A 3 -40.51 12.79 -7.76
C PRO A 3 -39.01 13.09 -7.56
N GLY A 4 -38.49 14.24 -8.02
CA GLY A 4 -37.06 14.54 -7.96
C GLY A 4 -36.47 14.88 -6.59
N LEU A 5 -37.22 15.44 -5.63
CA LEU A 5 -36.62 15.86 -4.35
C LEU A 5 -36.25 14.67 -3.46
N PHE A 6 -37.10 13.65 -3.44
CA PHE A 6 -36.85 12.42 -2.69
C PHE A 6 -35.67 11.63 -3.27
N GLU A 7 -35.59 11.53 -4.60
CA GLU A 7 -34.48 10.86 -5.30
C GLU A 7 -33.14 11.56 -5.05
N VAL A 8 -33.11 12.90 -5.11
CA VAL A 8 -31.91 13.69 -4.80
C VAL A 8 -31.51 13.50 -3.33
N PHE A 9 -32.47 13.54 -2.41
CA PHE A 9 -32.20 13.29 -1.00
C PHE A 9 -31.65 11.88 -0.76
N LEU A 10 -32.26 10.86 -1.38
CA LEU A 10 -31.80 9.48 -1.30
C LEU A 10 -30.38 9.31 -1.87
N LEU A 11 -30.09 9.94 -3.01
CA LEU A 11 -28.75 9.92 -3.61
C LEU A 11 -27.71 10.58 -2.70
N LEU A 12 -28.02 11.75 -2.13
CA LEU A 12 -27.13 12.43 -1.19
C LEU A 12 -26.91 11.59 0.07
N LEU A 13 -27.97 10.96 0.60
CA LEU A 13 -27.88 10.07 1.74
C LEU A 13 -26.95 8.88 1.47
N LEU A 14 -27.09 8.22 0.31
CA LEU A 14 -26.23 7.11 -0.10
C LEU A 14 -24.78 7.55 -0.29
N LEU A 15 -24.54 8.75 -0.84
CA LEU A 15 -23.19 9.29 -0.99
C LEU A 15 -22.54 9.55 0.37
N VAL A 16 -23.25 10.18 1.30
CA VAL A 16 -22.75 10.45 2.66
C VAL A 16 -22.48 9.12 3.38
N LEU A 17 -23.40 8.16 3.31
CA LEU A 17 -23.23 6.85 3.92
C LEU A 17 -22.00 6.12 3.34
N GLY A 18 -21.85 6.13 2.01
CA GLY A 18 -20.70 5.54 1.32
C GLY A 18 -19.38 6.18 1.75
N TYR A 19 -19.33 7.52 1.85
CA TYR A 19 -18.16 8.24 2.34
C TYR A 19 -17.82 7.89 3.80
N LEU A 20 -18.82 7.84 4.69
CA LEU A 20 -18.62 7.51 6.10
C LEU A 20 -18.10 6.08 6.28
N VAL A 21 -18.74 5.11 5.61
CA VAL A 21 -18.33 3.70 5.65
C VAL A 21 -16.94 3.53 5.04
N GLY A 22 -16.67 4.17 3.90
CA GLY A 22 -15.36 4.14 3.24
C GLY A 22 -14.26 4.69 4.14
N SER A 23 -14.47 5.88 4.73
CA SER A 23 -13.53 6.52 5.64
C SER A 23 -13.30 5.68 6.91
N TYR A 24 -14.35 5.06 7.45
CA TYR A 24 -14.25 4.16 8.60
C TYR A 24 -13.43 2.92 8.28
N ARG A 25 -13.68 2.27 7.14
CA ARG A 25 -12.92 1.09 6.70
C ARG A 25 -11.45 1.43 6.44
N GLU A 26 -11.18 2.59 5.87
CA GLU A 26 -9.82 3.09 5.65
C GLU A 26 -9.07 3.25 6.98
N LYS A 27 -9.70 3.86 7.99
CA LYS A 27 -9.11 4.00 9.33
C LYS A 27 -8.81 2.64 9.97
N ARG A 28 -9.77 1.71 9.93
CA ARG A 28 -9.61 0.34 10.45
C ARG A 28 -8.49 -0.43 9.75
N HIS A 29 -8.31 -0.23 8.45
CA HIS A 29 -7.20 -0.85 7.72
C HIS A 29 -5.86 -0.27 8.17
N PHE A 30 -5.75 1.04 8.38
CA PHE A 30 -4.53 1.61 8.95
C PHE A 30 -4.22 1.04 10.33
N GLU A 31 -5.21 0.87 11.20
CA GLU A 31 -5.04 0.21 12.50
C GLU A 31 -4.47 -1.21 12.36
N SER A 32 -4.96 -2.01 11.40
CA SER A 32 -4.43 -3.36 11.14
C SER A 32 -3.02 -3.36 10.54
N ILE A 33 -2.64 -2.31 9.81
CA ILE A 33 -1.28 -2.12 9.30
C ILE A 33 -0.34 -1.86 10.48
N PHE A 34 -0.68 -0.95 11.38
CA PHE A 34 0.15 -0.66 12.56
C PHE A 34 0.37 -1.88 13.44
N GLN A 35 -0.67 -2.71 13.64
CA GLN A 35 -0.55 -3.97 14.38
C GLN A 35 0.44 -4.93 13.70
N ARG A 36 0.26 -5.17 12.39
CA ARG A 36 1.15 -6.08 11.64
C ARG A 36 2.58 -5.56 11.50
N GLU A 37 2.78 -4.24 11.50
CA GLU A 37 4.13 -3.66 11.56
C GLU A 37 4.82 -3.97 12.87
N ALA A 38 4.10 -3.90 13.99
CA ALA A 38 4.62 -4.30 15.29
C ALA A 38 4.87 -5.81 15.39
N GLU A 39 4.01 -6.63 14.78
CA GLU A 39 4.16 -8.10 14.74
C GLU A 39 5.29 -8.61 13.83
N LEU A 40 5.75 -7.78 12.89
CA LEU A 40 6.79 -8.13 11.91
C LEU A 40 8.06 -7.31 12.11
N GLN A 41 8.18 -6.56 13.20
CA GLN A 41 9.30 -5.64 13.43
C GLN A 41 10.66 -6.36 13.49
N GLU A 42 10.67 -7.64 13.83
CA GLU A 42 11.84 -8.51 13.88
C GLU A 42 12.49 -8.74 12.51
N ILE A 43 11.70 -8.67 11.43
CA ILE A 43 12.21 -8.80 10.06
C ILE A 43 12.82 -7.46 9.63
N LEU A 44 14.14 -7.40 9.53
CA LEU A 44 14.87 -6.20 9.14
C LEU A 44 14.85 -6.03 7.61
N VAL A 45 14.72 -4.79 7.15
CA VAL A 45 14.57 -4.47 5.72
C VAL A 45 15.62 -3.42 5.33
N PHE A 46 16.44 -3.75 4.34
CA PHE A 46 17.53 -2.91 3.87
C PHE A 46 17.39 -2.63 2.37
N GLU A 47 17.49 -1.36 1.99
CA GLU A 47 17.57 -0.96 0.57
C GLU A 47 18.95 -1.26 -0.04
N SER A 48 19.98 -1.31 0.81
CA SER A 48 21.37 -1.52 0.40
C SER A 48 21.57 -2.89 -0.24
N ARG A 49 22.43 -2.92 -1.26
CA ARG A 49 22.97 -4.16 -1.85
C ARG A 49 24.09 -4.76 -1.00
N GLN A 50 24.72 -3.95 -0.15
CA GLN A 50 25.81 -4.41 0.70
C GLN A 50 25.22 -5.15 1.88
N LEU A 51 25.62 -6.41 2.00
CA LEU A 51 25.34 -7.22 3.16
C LEU A 51 26.18 -6.70 4.34
N PRO A 52 25.65 -6.68 5.58
CA PRO A 52 26.42 -6.29 6.75
C PRO A 52 27.62 -7.23 6.85
N VAL A 53 28.83 -6.66 6.80
CA VAL A 53 30.07 -7.41 6.95
C VAL A 53 30.20 -7.75 8.44
N THR A 54 29.61 -8.87 8.84
CA THR A 54 29.83 -9.41 10.18
C THR A 54 31.28 -9.89 10.25
N GLY A 55 32.03 -9.43 11.26
CA GLY A 55 33.50 -9.49 11.35
C GLY A 55 34.17 -10.87 11.31
N THR A 56 33.42 -11.94 11.08
CA THR A 56 33.92 -13.26 10.70
C THR A 56 33.62 -13.46 9.22
N GLY A 57 34.66 -13.37 8.39
CA GLY A 57 34.57 -13.38 6.93
C GLY A 57 33.57 -14.40 6.39
N LEU A 58 32.71 -13.94 5.47
CA LEU A 58 31.74 -14.75 4.74
C LEU A 58 31.12 -15.84 5.61
N ALA A 59 30.56 -15.47 6.77
CA ALA A 59 29.55 -16.31 7.41
C ALA A 59 28.60 -16.73 6.28
N TYR A 60 28.53 -18.05 6.06
CA TYR A 60 27.95 -18.66 4.88
C TYR A 60 26.51 -18.16 4.75
N ILE A 61 26.28 -17.13 3.94
CA ILE A 61 24.94 -16.72 3.55
C ILE A 61 24.46 -17.80 2.59
N SER A 62 24.01 -18.92 3.15
CA SER A 62 23.33 -19.96 2.39
C SER A 62 21.87 -19.56 2.22
N GLY A 63 21.39 -19.54 0.98
CA GLY A 63 19.95 -19.53 0.71
C GLY A 63 19.27 -18.17 0.66
N GLY A 64 19.81 -17.21 -0.09
CA GLY A 64 19.05 -16.01 -0.44
C GLY A 64 17.79 -16.36 -1.25
N GLN A 65 16.60 -16.13 -0.69
CA GLN A 65 15.33 -16.38 -1.37
C GLN A 65 14.71 -15.05 -1.85
N LEU A 66 14.13 -15.06 -3.05
CA LEU A 66 13.38 -13.90 -3.53
C LEU A 66 12.06 -13.82 -2.75
N VAL A 67 11.83 -12.67 -2.12
CA VAL A 67 10.55 -12.34 -1.48
C VAL A 67 9.96 -11.10 -2.12
N HIS A 68 8.64 -11.01 -2.10
CA HIS A 68 7.89 -9.93 -2.67
C HIS A 68 6.54 -9.71 -1.99
N GLY A 69 5.98 -8.52 -2.20
CA GLY A 69 4.64 -8.17 -1.77
C GLY A 69 4.03 -7.22 -2.79
N ASN A 70 2.79 -7.50 -3.17
CA ASN A 70 2.04 -6.69 -4.14
C ASN A 70 0.68 -6.28 -3.56
N VAL A 71 0.24 -5.08 -3.90
CA VAL A 71 -1.08 -4.55 -3.53
C VAL A 71 -1.62 -3.75 -4.68
N VAL A 72 -2.87 -4.01 -5.05
CA VAL A 72 -3.62 -3.18 -6.00
C VAL A 72 -4.70 -2.43 -5.23
N ILE A 73 -4.70 -1.10 -5.35
CA ILE A 73 -5.67 -0.23 -4.69
C ILE A 73 -6.46 0.54 -5.74
N SER A 74 -7.77 0.36 -5.73
CA SER A 74 -8.67 1.15 -6.56
C SER A 74 -8.89 2.55 -5.98
N VAL A 75 -8.90 3.55 -6.86
CA VAL A 75 -9.21 4.93 -6.49
C VAL A 75 -10.73 5.09 -6.51
N ASP A 76 -11.34 5.29 -5.35
CA ASP A 76 -12.78 5.48 -5.22
C ASP A 76 -13.25 6.83 -5.80
N TYR A 77 -14.54 6.88 -6.14
CA TYR A 77 -15.16 8.04 -6.79
C TYR A 77 -15.05 9.32 -5.96
N PHE A 78 -15.17 9.24 -4.62
CA PHE A 78 -15.05 10.40 -3.75
C PHE A 78 -13.64 10.98 -3.79
N LYS A 79 -12.60 10.13 -3.71
CA LYS A 79 -11.21 10.57 -3.83
C LYS A 79 -10.92 11.19 -5.18
N ARG A 80 -11.51 10.70 -6.27
CA ARG A 80 -11.42 11.34 -7.59
C ARG A 80 -12.09 12.71 -7.63
N PHE A 81 -13.28 12.84 -7.06
CA PHE A 81 -13.98 14.12 -7.00
C PHE A 81 -13.19 15.17 -6.20
N VAL A 82 -12.73 14.82 -5.00
CA VAL A 82 -11.89 15.69 -4.15
C VAL A 82 -10.57 16.04 -4.84
N ALA A 83 -9.95 15.07 -5.50
CA ALA A 83 -8.76 15.28 -6.32
C ALA A 83 -9.02 16.28 -7.45
N GLY A 84 -10.13 16.16 -8.18
CA GLY A 84 -10.52 17.08 -9.25
C GLY A 84 -10.69 18.51 -8.76
N LEU A 85 -11.39 18.71 -7.64
CA LEU A 85 -11.50 20.03 -7.01
C LEU A 85 -10.13 20.58 -6.58
N ARG A 86 -9.27 19.71 -6.04
CA ARG A 86 -7.93 20.10 -5.61
C ARG A 86 -7.03 20.46 -6.79
N MET A 87 -7.18 19.84 -7.95
CA MET A 87 -6.44 20.20 -9.16
C MET A 87 -6.73 21.62 -9.63
N LEU A 88 -7.97 22.10 -9.48
CA LEU A 88 -8.34 23.49 -9.81
C LEU A 88 -7.71 24.51 -8.86
N ILE A 89 -7.61 24.17 -7.57
CA ILE A 89 -7.06 25.04 -6.53
C ILE A 89 -5.52 24.93 -6.46
N GLY A 90 -4.96 23.80 -6.92
CA GLY A 90 -3.54 23.45 -6.81
C GLY A 90 -3.14 22.90 -5.43
N GLY A 91 -1.88 22.45 -5.31
CA GLY A 91 -1.29 21.93 -4.07
C GLY A 91 -1.30 20.40 -3.95
N ARG A 92 -1.01 19.89 -2.74
CA ARG A 92 -0.84 18.45 -2.48
C ARG A 92 -2.11 17.63 -2.67
N MET A 93 -1.97 16.46 -3.30
CA MET A 93 -3.04 15.50 -3.58
C MET A 93 -3.22 14.52 -2.42
N ARG A 94 -3.64 15.03 -1.26
CA ARG A 94 -3.73 14.25 -0.01
C ARG A 94 -4.54 12.95 -0.14
N SER A 95 -5.60 12.95 -0.95
CA SER A 95 -6.41 11.76 -1.21
C SER A 95 -5.61 10.64 -1.88
N TYR A 96 -4.72 10.96 -2.81
CA TYR A 96 -3.83 10.01 -3.48
C TYR A 96 -2.61 9.66 -2.62
N GLU A 97 -2.07 10.62 -1.86
CA GLU A 97 -0.97 10.37 -0.91
C GLU A 97 -1.35 9.31 0.13
N SER A 98 -2.54 9.40 0.74
CA SER A 98 -3.04 8.41 1.71
C SER A 98 -3.19 7.01 1.09
N LEU A 99 -3.61 6.92 -0.18
CA LEU A 99 -3.73 5.65 -0.89
C LEU A 99 -2.35 5.01 -1.12
N LEU A 100 -1.39 5.80 -1.58
CA LEU A 100 -0.02 5.33 -1.85
C LEU A 100 0.71 4.93 -0.56
N ASP A 101 0.55 5.69 0.52
CA ASP A 101 1.13 5.35 1.82
C ASP A 101 0.66 3.97 2.30
N ARG A 102 -0.67 3.76 2.29
CA ARG A 102 -1.25 2.47 2.64
C ARG A 102 -0.77 1.33 1.75
N GLY A 103 -0.72 1.56 0.44
CA GLY A 103 -0.26 0.56 -0.53
C GLY A 103 1.18 0.12 -0.30
N ARG A 104 2.09 1.08 -0.06
CA ARG A 104 3.49 0.79 0.25
C ARG A 104 3.64 0.00 1.54
N ARG A 105 2.99 0.44 2.61
CA ARG A 105 3.05 -0.24 3.92
C ARG A 105 2.50 -1.66 3.83
N GLU A 106 1.35 -1.83 3.19
CA GLU A 106 0.74 -3.14 2.98
C GLU A 106 1.61 -4.06 2.11
N ALA A 107 2.24 -3.55 1.04
CA ALA A 107 3.13 -4.33 0.19
C ALA A 107 4.39 -4.78 0.94
N VAL A 108 4.99 -3.89 1.75
CA VAL A 108 6.10 -4.25 2.63
C VAL A 108 5.69 -5.30 3.65
N LEU A 109 4.51 -5.16 4.28
CA LEU A 109 4.01 -6.15 5.24
C LEU A 109 3.83 -7.53 4.60
N ARG A 110 3.34 -7.61 3.36
CA ARG A 110 3.21 -8.87 2.62
C ARG A 110 4.57 -9.49 2.32
N MET A 111 5.55 -8.68 1.89
CA MET A 111 6.93 -9.14 1.66
C MET A 111 7.58 -9.65 2.95
N LYS A 112 7.41 -8.93 4.07
CA LYS A 112 7.93 -9.32 5.39
C LYS A 112 7.25 -10.59 5.91
N ALA A 113 5.93 -10.72 5.71
CA ALA A 113 5.21 -11.94 6.06
C ALA A 113 5.74 -13.15 5.28
N GLN A 114 5.96 -13.01 3.97
CA GLN A 114 6.56 -14.06 3.15
C GLN A 114 7.98 -14.42 3.63
N ALA A 115 8.82 -13.44 3.97
CA ALA A 115 10.15 -13.70 4.50
C ALA A 115 10.10 -14.46 5.84
N ARG A 116 9.17 -14.09 6.74
CA ARG A 116 8.96 -14.80 8.00
C ARG A 116 8.50 -16.24 7.79
N GLU A 117 7.61 -16.49 6.84
CA GLU A 117 7.18 -17.85 6.46
C GLU A 117 8.34 -18.71 5.95
N GLN A 118 9.33 -18.08 5.33
CA GLN A 118 10.56 -18.72 4.86
C GLN A 118 11.64 -18.87 5.95
N GLY A 119 11.39 -18.40 7.18
CA GLY A 119 12.36 -18.42 8.28
C GLY A 119 13.54 -17.46 8.08
N ALA A 120 13.37 -16.44 7.24
CA ALA A 120 14.35 -15.38 7.07
C ALA A 120 14.20 -14.31 8.15
N GLU A 121 15.30 -13.65 8.49
CA GLU A 121 15.33 -12.59 9.50
C GLU A 121 15.55 -11.21 8.87
N GLN A 122 16.11 -11.18 7.67
CA GLN A 122 16.58 -9.97 7.03
C GLN A 122 16.24 -9.99 5.53
N ILE A 123 15.86 -8.85 4.98
CA ILE A 123 15.60 -8.65 3.55
C ILE A 123 16.50 -7.55 3.02
N PHE A 124 17.29 -7.85 2.00
CA PHE A 124 18.25 -6.95 1.37
C PHE A 124 17.85 -6.55 -0.04
N ASN A 125 18.49 -5.49 -0.54
CA ASN A 125 18.30 -4.99 -1.90
C ASN A 125 16.81 -4.75 -2.22
N VAL A 126 16.08 -4.19 -1.26
CA VAL A 126 14.64 -3.97 -1.41
C VAL A 126 14.37 -2.91 -2.48
N ARG A 127 13.43 -3.19 -3.37
CA ARG A 127 13.02 -2.30 -4.47
C ARG A 127 11.52 -2.12 -4.46
N PHE A 128 11.07 -0.91 -4.78
CA PHE A 128 9.68 -0.55 -4.95
C PHE A 128 9.41 -0.27 -6.42
N GLU A 129 8.32 -0.82 -6.93
CA GLU A 129 7.77 -0.51 -8.24
C GLU A 129 6.31 -0.08 -8.08
N THR A 130 5.85 0.81 -8.96
CA THR A 130 4.48 1.32 -8.93
C THR A 130 3.97 1.43 -10.36
N ALA A 131 2.79 0.89 -10.60
CA ALA A 131 2.13 0.95 -11.90
C ALA A 131 0.72 1.52 -11.76
N SER A 132 0.35 2.44 -12.67
CA SER A 132 -1.02 2.90 -12.80
C SER A 132 -1.83 1.92 -13.66
N ILE A 133 -2.95 1.42 -13.13
CA ILE A 133 -3.87 0.56 -13.85
C ILE A 133 -5.14 1.37 -14.13
N SER A 134 -5.28 1.90 -15.33
CA SER A 134 -6.46 2.66 -15.77
C SER A 134 -7.40 1.76 -16.58
N LYS A 135 -8.71 1.97 -16.43
CA LYS A 135 -9.76 1.32 -17.24
C LYS A 135 -10.53 2.42 -17.99
N GLY A 136 -10.42 2.49 -19.30
CA GLY A 136 -11.26 3.34 -20.17
C GLY A 136 -10.50 4.38 -21.01
N GLU A 137 -11.24 5.05 -21.92
CA GLU A 137 -10.75 6.12 -22.80
C GLU A 137 -10.40 7.42 -22.05
N ASP A 138 -11.03 7.64 -20.89
CA ASP A 138 -10.65 8.72 -19.98
C ASP A 138 -9.37 8.36 -19.24
N ALA A 139 -8.34 9.20 -19.36
CA ALA A 139 -7.04 9.09 -18.67
C ALA A 139 -7.11 9.21 -17.13
N SER A 140 -8.28 8.98 -16.53
CA SER A 140 -8.48 9.01 -15.09
C SER A 140 -7.83 7.79 -14.42
N LEU A 141 -7.08 8.03 -13.34
CA LEU A 141 -6.36 7.00 -12.60
C LEU A 141 -7.35 6.01 -11.98
N GLY A 142 -7.39 4.79 -12.51
CA GLY A 142 -8.37 3.76 -12.12
C GLY A 142 -8.02 3.08 -10.80
N SER A 143 -6.83 2.50 -10.78
CA SER A 143 -6.22 1.80 -9.66
C SER A 143 -4.70 1.98 -9.73
N ILE A 144 -4.01 1.68 -8.64
CA ILE A 144 -2.56 1.73 -8.56
C ILE A 144 -2.08 0.39 -8.00
N GLU A 145 -1.10 -0.21 -8.65
CA GLU A 145 -0.33 -1.31 -8.10
C GLU A 145 0.92 -0.79 -7.42
N VAL A 146 1.18 -1.30 -6.22
CA VAL A 146 2.45 -1.16 -5.52
C VAL A 146 3.06 -2.55 -5.38
N PHE A 147 4.25 -2.73 -5.94
CA PHE A 147 5.03 -3.95 -5.88
C PHE A 147 6.34 -3.70 -5.13
N VAL A 148 6.72 -4.62 -4.25
CA VAL A 148 7.96 -4.54 -3.47
C VAL A 148 8.61 -5.92 -3.52
N TYR A 149 9.92 -5.96 -3.69
CA TYR A 149 10.68 -7.21 -3.68
C TYR A 149 12.09 -7.03 -3.13
N GLY A 150 12.71 -8.12 -2.70
CA GLY A 150 14.06 -8.15 -2.17
C GLY A 150 14.57 -9.58 -1.97
N SER A 151 15.78 -9.71 -1.43
CA SER A 151 16.40 -11.00 -1.13
C SER A 151 16.38 -11.25 0.37
N ALA A 152 15.61 -12.25 0.79
CA ALA A 152 15.50 -12.69 2.17
C ALA A 152 16.66 -13.62 2.54
N ILE A 153 17.20 -13.45 3.74
CA ILE A 153 18.36 -14.15 4.26
C ILE A 153 18.09 -14.59 5.70
N SER A 154 18.52 -15.83 6.01
CA SER A 154 18.51 -16.39 7.36
C SER A 154 19.93 -16.39 7.93
N SER A 155 20.04 -16.05 9.22
CA SER A 155 21.25 -16.30 10.01
C SER A 155 21.24 -17.77 10.41
N SER A 156 21.91 -18.64 9.67
CA SER A 156 22.13 -20.05 10.07
C SER A 156 23.23 -20.17 11.12
#